data_AF-A0A679FBZ6-F1
#
_entry.id   AF-A0A679FBZ6-F1
#
_cell.length_a   1.000
_cell.length_b   1.000
_cell.length_c   1.000
_cell.angle_alpha   90.00
_cell.angle_beta   90.00
_cell.angle_gamma   90.00
#
_symmetry.space_group_name_H-M   'P 1'
#
loop_
_entity.id
_entity.type
_entity.pdbx_description
1 polymer ?
#
loop_
_entity_poly.entity_id
_entity_poly.type
_entity_poly.pdbx_seq_one_letter_code
_entity_poly.pdbx_strand_id
1 'polypeptide(L)'
;MKKAIALAALMALSVTNALAADCVVHIKRTACAGQEAESYKKCNGKQECDTQESAESEAECSASALKHCDNSRLDITKYKVVTATFKGAALTGGFASSGKPSSKGTNFCAADRPDLNQCK
;
A
#
# COMPACT_ATOMS: atom_id res chain seq x y z
N MET A 1 -51.95 21.04 -31.15
CA MET A 1 -52.37 20.07 -30.11
C MET A 1 -51.27 19.05 -29.92
N LYS A 2 -50.99 18.71 -28.66
CA LYS A 2 -49.81 18.01 -28.15
C LYS A 2 -49.77 16.54 -28.59
N LYS A 3 -48.61 16.03 -29.00
CA LYS A 3 -48.22 14.63 -28.78
C LYS A 3 -46.72 14.58 -28.49
N ALA A 4 -46.40 14.64 -27.19
CA ALA A 4 -45.10 14.26 -26.67
C ALA A 4 -44.97 12.73 -26.81
N ILE A 5 -43.91 12.26 -27.46
CA ILE A 5 -43.52 10.84 -27.45
C ILE A 5 -42.44 10.70 -26.39
N ALA A 6 -42.75 9.87 -25.41
CA ALA A 6 -42.00 9.71 -24.18
C ALA A 6 -40.62 9.06 -24.40
N LEU A 7 -39.63 9.63 -23.70
CA LEU A 7 -38.35 8.99 -23.38
C LEU A 7 -38.59 7.73 -22.54
N ALA A 8 -37.92 6.63 -22.89
CA ALA A 8 -37.57 5.58 -21.94
C ALA A 8 -36.30 4.85 -22.42
N ALA A 9 -35.14 5.50 -22.26
CA ALA A 9 -33.87 4.80 -22.33
C ALA A 9 -33.63 4.14 -20.96
N LEU A 10 -33.80 2.82 -20.89
CA LEU A 10 -33.39 2.02 -19.75
C LEU A 10 -31.85 2.05 -19.68
N MET A 11 -31.31 2.94 -18.84
CA MET A 11 -29.93 2.82 -18.36
C MET A 11 -29.89 1.62 -17.41
N ALA A 12 -29.44 0.48 -17.91
CA ALA A 12 -28.99 -0.61 -17.07
C ALA A 12 -27.77 -0.11 -16.28
N LEU A 13 -27.98 0.23 -15.01
CA LEU A 13 -26.88 0.42 -14.06
C LEU A 13 -26.20 -0.94 -13.88
N SER A 14 -25.10 -1.16 -14.59
CA SER A 14 -24.12 -2.16 -14.25
C SER A 14 -23.51 -1.78 -12.90
N VAL A 15 -24.06 -2.34 -11.83
CA VAL A 15 -23.43 -2.35 -10.51
C VAL A 15 -22.18 -3.20 -10.66
N THR A 16 -21.06 -2.55 -10.97
CA THR A 16 -19.76 -3.17 -10.82
C THR A 16 -19.56 -3.31 -9.31
N ASN A 17 -19.72 -4.54 -8.81
CA ASN A 17 -19.21 -4.87 -7.49
C ASN A 17 -17.72 -4.58 -7.54
N ALA A 18 -17.30 -3.44 -7.00
CA ALA A 18 -15.91 -3.23 -6.63
C ALA A 18 -15.60 -4.34 -5.63
N LEU A 19 -15.01 -5.44 -6.10
CA LEU A 19 -14.43 -6.46 -5.26
C LEU A 19 -13.42 -5.71 -4.39
N ALA A 20 -13.76 -5.48 -3.13
CA ALA A 20 -12.79 -4.98 -2.17
C ALA A 20 -11.64 -5.98 -2.20
N ALA A 21 -10.43 -5.53 -2.57
CA ALA A 21 -9.29 -6.42 -2.62
C ALA A 21 -9.10 -7.05 -1.25
N ASP A 22 -9.02 -8.38 -1.21
CA ASP A 22 -8.92 -9.11 0.04
C ASP A 22 -7.60 -8.81 0.75
N CYS A 23 -6.55 -8.38 0.05
CA CYS A 23 -5.31 -7.88 0.65
C CYS A 23 -4.92 -6.52 0.07
N VAL A 24 -4.79 -5.51 0.93
CA VAL A 24 -4.28 -4.18 0.58
C VAL A 24 -3.02 -3.92 1.37
N VAL A 25 -1.90 -3.70 0.66
CA VAL A 25 -0.62 -3.31 1.24
C VAL A 25 -0.47 -1.80 1.10
N HIS A 26 -0.35 -1.11 2.24
CA HIS A 26 -0.09 0.33 2.30
C HIS A 26 1.40 0.56 2.48
N ILE A 27 1.98 1.41 1.63
CA ILE A 27 3.41 1.67 1.59
C ILE A 27 3.62 3.17 1.76
N LYS A 28 4.35 3.57 2.80
CA LYS A 28 4.82 4.94 3.00
C LYS A 28 6.33 4.99 2.94
N ARG A 29 6.87 5.82 2.05
CA ARG A 29 8.31 5.96 1.81
C ARG A 29 8.87 7.16 2.58
N THR A 30 10.08 7.00 3.07
CA THR A 30 10.93 8.10 3.52
C THR A 30 12.09 8.18 2.54
N ALA A 31 12.20 9.28 1.80
CA ALA A 31 13.33 9.52 0.92
C ALA A 31 14.59 9.92 1.69
N CYS A 32 15.75 9.70 1.09
CA CYS A 32 16.95 10.47 1.43
C CYS A 32 16.75 11.93 1.01
N ALA A 33 17.47 12.86 1.66
CA ALA A 33 17.33 14.29 1.37
C ALA A 33 17.65 14.59 -0.11
N GLY A 34 16.77 15.31 -0.80
CA GLY A 34 16.92 15.64 -2.22
C GLY A 34 16.58 14.50 -3.19
N GLN A 35 16.16 13.34 -2.69
CA GLN A 35 15.78 12.16 -3.49
C GLN A 35 14.27 11.92 -3.48
N GLU A 36 13.46 12.88 -3.04
CA GLU A 36 12.01 12.77 -2.90
C GLU A 36 11.36 12.37 -4.22
N ALA A 37 11.68 13.09 -5.30
CA ALA A 37 11.11 12.83 -6.62
C ALA A 37 11.41 11.39 -7.09
N GLU A 38 12.66 10.92 -6.94
CA GLU A 38 13.06 9.58 -7.39
C GLU A 38 12.52 8.46 -6.48
N SER A 39 12.50 8.71 -5.16
CA SER A 39 11.95 7.79 -4.18
C SER A 39 10.46 7.57 -4.39
N TYR A 40 9.70 8.66 -4.63
CA TYR A 40 8.24 8.65 -4.72
C TYR A 40 7.70 8.27 -6.10
N LYS A 41 8.54 8.19 -7.15
CA LYS A 41 8.13 7.66 -8.47
C LYS A 41 7.40 6.31 -8.40
N LYS A 42 7.80 5.43 -7.46
CA LYS A 42 7.17 4.12 -7.25
C LYS A 42 5.74 4.18 -6.71
N CYS A 43 5.33 5.33 -6.18
CA CYS A 43 3.98 5.62 -5.72
C CYS A 43 3.36 6.76 -6.57
N ASN A 44 3.63 6.79 -7.88
CA ASN A 44 3.12 7.81 -8.80
C ASN A 44 3.44 9.25 -8.35
N GLY A 45 4.64 9.46 -7.80
CA GLY A 45 5.10 10.76 -7.29
C GLY A 45 4.61 11.11 -5.88
N LYS A 46 3.78 10.27 -5.26
CA LYS A 46 3.32 10.46 -3.87
C LYS A 46 4.23 9.77 -2.88
N GLN A 47 4.26 10.29 -1.65
CA GLN A 47 5.02 9.67 -0.56
C GLN A 47 4.47 8.28 -0.18
N GLU A 48 3.16 8.10 -0.34
CA GLU A 48 2.45 6.88 0.03
C GLU A 48 1.53 6.40 -1.09
N CYS A 49 1.34 5.09 -1.14
CA CYS A 49 0.43 4.44 -2.06
C CYS A 49 -0.02 3.07 -1.54
N ASP A 50 -1.13 2.60 -2.11
CA ASP A 50 -1.70 1.29 -1.83
C ASP A 50 -1.44 0.36 -3.01
N THR A 51 -1.18 -0.91 -2.70
CA THR A 51 -1.08 -1.99 -3.68
C THR A 51 -2.07 -3.08 -3.31
N GLN A 52 -2.85 -3.54 -4.29
CA GLN A 52 -3.73 -4.70 -4.13
C GLN A 52 -2.92 -5.95 -4.44
N GLU A 53 -2.91 -6.90 -3.52
CA GLU A 53 -2.21 -8.17 -3.66
C GLU A 53 -3.22 -9.32 -3.70
N SER A 54 -2.94 -10.36 -4.49
CA SER A 54 -3.72 -11.59 -4.43
C SER A 54 -3.29 -12.40 -3.21
N ALA A 55 -4.23 -12.64 -2.29
CA ALA A 55 -4.02 -13.48 -1.12
C ALA A 55 -5.36 -14.09 -0.69
N GLU A 56 -5.34 -15.37 -0.32
CA GLU A 56 -6.50 -16.12 0.16
C GLU A 56 -6.51 -16.21 1.70
N SER A 57 -5.44 -15.76 2.35
CA SER A 57 -5.30 -15.77 3.82
C SER A 57 -4.53 -14.56 4.37
N GLU A 58 -4.68 -14.31 5.67
CA GLU A 58 -3.89 -13.30 6.40
C GLU A 58 -2.38 -13.58 6.32
N ALA A 59 -1.99 -14.86 6.34
CA ALA A 59 -0.59 -15.27 6.25
C ALA A 59 0.01 -14.94 4.89
N GLU A 60 -0.72 -15.20 3.81
CA GLU A 60 -0.31 -14.83 2.45
C GLU A 60 -0.25 -13.32 2.27
N CYS A 61 -1.24 -12.58 2.78
CA CYS A 61 -1.22 -11.11 2.75
C CYS A 61 -0.03 -10.53 3.52
N SER A 62 0.27 -11.08 4.70
CA SER A 62 1.45 -10.72 5.50
C SER A 62 2.76 -11.01 4.75
N ALA A 63 2.86 -12.17 4.09
CA ALA A 63 4.03 -12.53 3.29
C ALA A 63 4.21 -11.59 2.09
N SER A 64 3.12 -11.17 1.44
CA SER A 64 3.16 -10.16 0.38
C SER A 64 3.60 -8.79 0.91
N ALA A 65 3.09 -8.36 2.06
CA ALA A 65 3.53 -7.13 2.73
C ALA A 65 5.03 -7.16 3.05
N LEU A 66 5.58 -8.28 3.53
CA LEU A 66 7.00 -8.42 3.82
C LEU A 66 7.90 -8.20 2.59
N LYS A 67 7.48 -8.66 1.40
CA LYS A 67 8.23 -8.43 0.14
C LYS A 67 8.37 -6.95 -0.18
N HIS A 68 7.38 -6.14 0.21
CA HIS A 68 7.43 -4.69 0.04
C HIS A 68 8.41 -4.00 0.98
N CYS A 69 9.05 -4.69 1.93
CA CYS A 69 10.16 -4.14 2.70
C CYS A 69 11.47 -4.06 1.89
N ASP A 70 11.64 -4.87 0.85
CA ASP A 70 12.89 -4.95 0.10
C ASP A 70 13.23 -3.65 -0.64
N ASN A 71 14.44 -3.14 -0.44
CA ASN A 71 14.87 -1.88 -1.02
C ASN A 71 16.23 -2.06 -1.69
N SER A 72 16.30 -1.90 -3.00
CA SER A 72 17.56 -1.93 -3.76
C SER A 72 18.15 -0.53 -4.03
N ARG A 73 17.44 0.53 -3.64
CA ARG A 73 17.82 1.93 -3.90
C ARG A 73 18.09 2.66 -2.58
N LEU A 74 19.12 2.19 -1.86
CA LEU A 74 19.37 2.54 -0.46
C LEU A 74 19.85 3.97 -0.22
N ASP A 75 20.40 4.61 -1.25
CA ASP A 75 20.80 6.01 -1.29
C ASP A 75 19.66 6.95 -1.77
N ILE A 76 18.51 6.39 -2.13
CA ILE A 76 17.32 7.12 -2.60
C ILE A 76 16.18 7.01 -1.59
N THR A 77 15.82 5.79 -1.20
CA THR A 77 14.77 5.52 -0.22
C THR A 77 15.44 5.13 1.10
N LYS A 78 15.36 6.01 2.10
CA LYS A 78 15.90 5.80 3.43
C LYS A 78 15.21 4.66 4.16
N TYR A 79 13.88 4.64 4.11
CA TYR A 79 13.05 3.71 4.86
C TYR A 79 11.66 3.56 4.24
N LYS A 80 10.98 2.46 4.59
CA LYS A 80 9.57 2.22 4.25
C LYS A 80 8.82 1.75 5.49
N VAL A 81 7.67 2.36 5.71
CA VAL A 81 6.62 1.79 6.56
C VAL A 81 5.70 1.00 5.64
N VAL A 82 5.57 -0.29 5.90
CA VAL A 82 4.68 -1.17 5.14
C VAL A 82 3.70 -1.77 6.11
N THR A 83 2.40 -1.55 5.89
CA THR A 83 1.31 -2.15 6.65
C THR A 83 0.37 -2.87 5.70
N ALA A 84 -0.46 -3.78 6.20
CA ALA A 84 -1.42 -4.48 5.36
C ALA A 84 -2.78 -4.60 6.04
N THR A 85 -3.83 -4.64 5.23
CA THR A 85 -5.17 -5.04 5.65
C THR A 85 -5.57 -6.29 4.88
N PHE A 86 -6.20 -7.25 5.57
CA PHE A 86 -6.82 -8.42 4.96
C PHE A 86 -8.32 -8.39 5.23
N LYS A 87 -9.15 -8.44 4.19
CA LYS A 87 -10.63 -8.33 4.28
C LYS A 87 -11.08 -7.11 5.11
N GLY A 88 -10.33 -6.01 4.99
CA GLY A 88 -10.55 -4.76 5.73
C GLY A 88 -10.01 -4.73 7.17
N ALA A 89 -9.45 -5.83 7.70
CA ALA A 89 -8.85 -5.88 9.02
C ALA A 89 -7.33 -5.65 8.97
N ALA A 90 -6.81 -4.78 9.83
CA ALA A 90 -5.38 -4.50 9.89
C ALA A 90 -4.58 -5.70 10.44
N LEU A 91 -3.47 -6.02 9.77
CA LEU A 91 -2.57 -7.09 10.18
C LEU A 91 -1.48 -6.58 11.14
N THR A 92 -1.00 -7.48 12.00
CA THR A 92 0.16 -7.21 12.87
C THR A 92 1.44 -7.49 12.09
N GLY A 93 2.31 -6.48 11.98
CA GLY A 93 3.59 -6.57 11.29
C GLY A 93 4.79 -6.75 12.23
N GLY A 94 4.58 -6.57 13.55
CA GLY A 94 5.61 -6.80 14.57
C GLY A 94 6.53 -5.61 14.83
N PHE A 95 6.39 -4.50 14.09
CA PHE A 95 7.15 -3.27 14.30
C PHE A 95 6.25 -2.05 14.43
N ALA A 96 6.68 -1.08 15.23
CA ALA A 96 6.10 0.25 15.25
C ALA A 96 6.38 0.97 13.91
N SER A 97 5.74 2.12 13.68
CA SER A 97 6.03 2.97 12.52
C SER A 97 7.49 3.45 12.45
N SER A 98 8.20 3.45 13.58
CA SER A 98 9.64 3.72 13.67
C SER A 98 10.53 2.53 13.26
N GLY A 99 9.94 1.37 12.98
CA GLY A 99 10.64 0.12 12.69
C GLY A 99 11.27 -0.57 13.89
N LYS A 100 10.99 -0.11 15.11
CA LYS A 100 11.37 -0.81 16.35
C LYS A 100 10.38 -1.93 16.66
N PRO A 101 10.80 -3.06 17.26
CA PRO A 101 9.91 -4.14 17.64
C PRO A 101 8.72 -3.66 18.47
N SER A 102 7.52 -4.15 18.17
CA SER A 102 6.29 -3.87 18.90
C SER A 102 5.26 -4.98 18.68
N SER A 103 4.79 -5.60 19.75
CA SER A 103 3.75 -6.65 19.70
C SER A 103 2.39 -6.15 19.20
N LYS A 104 2.18 -4.83 19.17
CA LYS A 104 0.98 -4.18 18.61
C LYS A 104 1.28 -3.42 17.31
N GLY A 105 2.50 -3.57 16.79
CA GLY A 105 2.96 -2.86 15.62
C GLY A 105 2.37 -3.43 14.33
N THR A 106 1.89 -2.56 13.45
CA THR A 106 1.32 -2.93 12.14
C THR A 106 2.34 -2.86 11.01
N ASN A 107 3.52 -2.28 11.26
CA ASN A 107 4.57 -2.18 10.27
C ASN A 107 5.33 -3.50 10.18
N PHE A 108 5.56 -3.97 8.95
CA PHE A 108 6.28 -5.20 8.65
C PHE A 108 7.81 -5.00 8.54
N CYS A 109 8.28 -3.77 8.37
CA CYS A 109 9.69 -3.51 8.09
C CYS A 109 10.47 -3.10 9.34
N ALA A 110 11.51 -3.85 9.70
CA ALA A 110 12.44 -3.45 10.75
C ALA A 110 13.32 -2.27 10.29
N ALA A 111 13.62 -1.32 11.20
CA ALA A 111 14.49 -0.17 10.89
C ALA A 111 15.98 -0.41 11.20
N ASP A 112 16.32 -1.52 11.85
CA ASP A 112 17.67 -1.92 12.24
C ASP A 112 18.34 -2.84 11.21
N ARG A 113 17.74 -3.02 10.03
CA ARG A 113 18.37 -3.80 8.97
C ARG A 113 19.65 -3.10 8.48
N PRO A 114 20.75 -3.84 8.26
CA PRO A 114 22.02 -3.28 7.82
C PRO A 114 21.97 -2.71 6.38
N ASP A 115 20.95 -3.07 5.62
CA ASP A 115 20.72 -2.64 4.24
C ASP A 115 19.67 -1.52 4.16
N LEU A 116 19.61 -0.61 5.14
CA LEU A 116 18.76 0.59 5.10
C LEU A 116 19.56 1.88 5.30
N ASN A 117 18.97 3.02 4.93
CA ASN A 117 19.48 4.36 5.21
C ASN A 117 20.94 4.60 4.77
N GLN A 118 21.29 4.25 3.53
CA GLN A 118 22.61 4.54 2.94
C GLN A 118 22.62 5.90 2.22
N CYS A 119 21.91 6.89 2.78
CA CYS A 119 21.89 8.24 2.25
C CYS A 119 23.30 8.84 2.29
N LYS A 120 23.65 9.61 1.24
CA LYS A 120 24.94 10.30 1.11
C LYS A 120 24.85 11.75 1.54
#